data_AF-A0A4Q2RUI0-F1
#
_entry.id   AF-A0A4Q2RUI0-F1
#
_cell.length_a   1.000
_cell.length_b   1.000
_cell.length_c   1.000
_cell.angle_alpha   90.00
_cell.angle_beta   90.00
_cell.angle_gamma   90.00
#
_symmetry.space_group_name_H-M   'P 1'
#
loop_
_entity.id
_entity.type
_entity.pdbx_description
1 polymer ?
#
loop_
_entity_poly.entity_id
_entity_poly.type
_entity_poly.pdbx_seq_one_letter_code
_entity_poly.pdbx_strand_id
1 'polypeptide(L)' 'MAVLEGSQFAEFGFLREHLAVSDSDLSKQAATLEAAGYLTIRKSGRGRGGLTSFQATAAGKAAYRRHRDALRTMLG' A
#
# COMPACT_ATOMS: atom_id res chain seq x y z
N MET A 1 -1.13 1.71 -3.84
CA MET A 1 0.14 2.46 -4.00
C MET A 1 -0.05 3.97 -4.13
N ALA A 2 -1.04 4.47 -4.88
CA ALA A 2 -1.33 5.91 -5.02
C ALA A 2 -1.38 6.67 -3.68
N VAL A 3 -2.17 6.15 -2.73
CA VAL A 3 -2.34 6.71 -1.37
C VAL A 3 -1.04 6.75 -0.56
N LEU A 4 -0.10 5.84 -0.84
CA LEU A 4 1.18 5.72 -0.13
C LEU A 4 2.32 6.50 -0.79
N GLU A 5 2.07 7.14 -1.93
CA GLU A 5 3.07 7.93 -2.64
C GLU A 5 3.35 9.24 -1.88
N GLY A 6 2.27 9.95 -1.50
CA GLY A 6 2.31 11.19 -0.73
C GLY A 6 2.30 11.02 0.79
N SER A 7 2.11 9.80 1.31
CA SER A 7 2.15 9.53 2.75
C SER A 7 3.45 8.84 3.19
N GLN A 8 3.84 9.07 4.44
CA GLN A 8 4.95 8.39 5.11
C GLN A 8 4.54 6.96 5.51
N PHE A 9 3.29 6.79 5.92
CA PHE A 9 2.64 5.51 6.23
C PHE A 9 1.12 5.69 6.15
N ALA A 10 0.37 4.61 5.94
CA ALA A 10 -1.10 4.64 6.01
C ALA A 10 -1.60 3.47 6.85
N GLU A 11 -2.60 3.74 7.68
CA GLU A 11 -3.21 2.71 8.52
C GLU A 11 -4.15 1.81 7.71
N PHE A 12 -4.32 0.58 8.16
CA PHE A 12 -5.19 -0.40 7.52
C PHE A 12 -6.62 0.09 7.39
N GLY A 13 -7.19 0.63 8.46
CA GLY A 13 -8.56 1.17 8.45
C GLY A 13 -8.72 2.28 7.42
N PHE A 14 -7.75 3.19 7.35
CA PHE A 14 -7.73 4.28 6.38
C PHE A 14 -7.66 3.77 4.94
N LEU A 15 -6.76 2.82 4.64
CA LEU A 15 -6.66 2.25 3.29
C LEU A 15 -7.93 1.50 2.89
N ARG A 16 -8.51 0.73 3.82
CA ARG A 16 -9.75 0.00 3.58
C ARG A 16 -10.89 0.94 3.20
N GLU A 17 -11.08 1.99 3.99
CA GLU A 17 -12.15 2.97 3.78
C GLU A 17 -11.93 3.80 2.51
N HIS A 18 -10.70 4.27 2.28
CA HIS A 18 -10.39 5.12 1.14
C HIS A 18 -10.36 4.36 -0.20
N LEU A 19 -10.00 3.07 -0.19
CA LEU A 19 -9.99 2.23 -1.39
C LEU A 19 -11.32 1.48 -1.57
N ALA A 20 -12.24 1.56 -0.61
CA ALA A 20 -13.52 0.83 -0.60
C ALA A 20 -13.36 -0.68 -0.87
N VAL A 21 -12.32 -1.29 -0.30
CA VAL A 21 -12.01 -2.73 -0.45
C VAL A 21 -12.33 -3.51 0.82
N SER A 22 -12.52 -4.82 0.69
CA SER A 22 -12.68 -5.69 1.85
C SER A 22 -11.35 -5.88 2.61
N ASP A 23 -11.43 -6.23 3.89
CA ASP A 23 -10.26 -6.53 4.72
C ASP A 23 -9.42 -7.67 4.12
N SER A 24 -10.07 -8.66 3.51
CA SER A 24 -9.43 -9.81 2.86
C SER A 24 -8.66 -9.39 1.63
N ASP A 25 -9.24 -8.54 0.78
CA ASP A 25 -8.60 -8.07 -0.45
C ASP A 25 -7.43 -7.15 -0.13
N LEU A 26 -7.60 -6.23 0.82
CA LEU A 26 -6.51 -5.36 1.28
C LEU A 26 -5.34 -6.17 1.84
N SER A 27 -5.64 -7.18 2.67
CA SER A 27 -4.61 -8.04 3.25
C SER A 27 -3.85 -8.83 2.19
N LYS A 28 -4.56 -9.44 1.22
CA LYS A 28 -3.93 -10.18 0.12
C LYS A 28 -3.06 -9.29 -0.75
N GLN A 29 -3.58 -8.14 -1.17
CA GLN A 29 -2.83 -7.20 -2.01
C GLN A 29 -1.61 -6.64 -1.27
N ALA A 30 -1.76 -6.29 0.00
CA ALA A 30 -0.65 -5.80 0.81
C ALA A 30 0.43 -6.87 1.00
N ALA A 31 0.05 -8.12 1.26
CA ALA A 31 1.00 -9.24 1.37
C ALA A 31 1.76 -9.50 0.06
N THR A 32 1.07 -9.46 -1.09
CA THR A 32 1.72 -9.59 -2.40
C THR A 32 2.72 -8.46 -2.65
N LEU A 33 2.35 -7.22 -2.33
CA LEU A 33 3.23 -6.07 -2.49
C LEU A 33 4.40 -6.06 -1.50
N GLU A 34 4.21 -6.57 -0.29
CA GLU A 34 5.29 -6.78 0.68
C GLU A 34 6.26 -7.87 0.20
N ALA A 35 5.74 -9.00 -0.27
CA ALA A 35 6.56 -10.09 -0.83
C ALA A 35 7.38 -9.63 -2.06
N ALA A 36 6.85 -8.70 -2.85
CA ALA A 36 7.56 -8.05 -3.95
C ALA A 36 8.54 -6.94 -3.49
N GLY A 37 8.64 -6.66 -2.19
CA GLY A 37 9.51 -5.63 -1.64
C GLY A 37 9.02 -4.19 -1.87
N TYR A 38 7.76 -4.01 -2.24
CA TYR A 38 7.16 -2.70 -2.54
C TYR A 38 6.48 -2.05 -1.34
N LEU A 39 6.10 -2.84 -0.34
CA LEU A 39 5.54 -2.38 0.92
C LEU A 39 6.33 -2.90 2.11
N THR A 40 6.29 -2.16 3.20
CA THR A 40 6.64 -2.61 4.54
C THR A 40 5.37 -2.59 5.38
N ILE A 41 5.02 -3.74 5.99
CA ILE A 41 3.89 -3.83 6.93
C ILE A 41 4.45 -3.75 8.35
N ARG A 42 3.96 -2.80 9.14
CA ARG A 42 4.31 -2.69 10.55
C ARG A 42 3.08 -2.86 11.42
N LYS A 43 3.17 -3.76 12.40
CA LYS A 43 2.12 -4.00 13.40
C LYS A 43 2.59 -3.44 14.73
N SER A 44 1.90 -2.43 15.25
CA SER A 44 2.12 -1.89 16.59
C SER A 44 1.00 -2.37 17.51
N GLY A 45 1.29 -3.41 18.29
CA GLY A 45 0.42 -3.93 19.37
C GLY A 45 0.30 -5.45 19.38
N ARG A 46 0.38 -6.05 20.58
CA ARG A 46 -0.06 -7.42 20.86
C ARG A 46 -1.40 -7.35 21.59
N GLY A 47 -2.53 -7.46 20.87
CA GLY A 47 -3.86 -7.55 21.50
C GLY A 47 -5.00 -6.91 20.73
N ARG A 48 -6.16 -6.77 21.39
CA ARG A 48 -7.36 -6.06 20.91
C ARG A 48 -7.01 -4.57 20.81
N GLY A 49 -6.74 -4.08 19.58
CA GLY A 49 -6.27 -2.71 19.32
C GLY A 49 -4.91 -2.62 18.61
N GLY A 50 -4.35 -3.74 18.13
CA GLY A 50 -3.15 -3.71 17.31
C GLY A 50 -3.36 -2.89 16.03
N LEU A 51 -2.55 -1.85 15.86
CA LEU A 51 -2.60 -1.00 14.67
C LEU A 51 -1.69 -1.59 13.59
N THR A 52 -2.22 -1.75 12.38
CA THR A 52 -1.45 -2.16 11.20
C THR A 52 -1.26 -0.95 10.30
N SER A 53 -0.01 -0.60 10.05
CA SER A 53 0.39 0.49 9.16
C SER A 53 1.18 -0.06 7.98
N PHE A 54 0.96 0.53 6.82
CA PHE A 54 1.60 0.21 5.55
C PHE A 54 2.48 1.37 5.12
N GLN A 55 3.68 1.07 4.64
CA GLN A 55 4.59 2.07 4.11
C GLN A 55 5.11 1.61 2.75
N ALA A 56 5.06 2.49 1.73
CA ALA A 56 5.69 2.18 0.45
C ALA A 56 7.21 2.33 0.54
N THR A 57 7.92 1.30 0.07
CA THR A 57 9.38 1.33 -0.03
C THR A 57 9.82 2.23 -1.18
N ALA A 58 11.11 2.59 -1.22
CA ALA A 58 11.67 3.32 -2.36
C ALA A 58 11.47 2.56 -3.69
N ALA A 59 11.64 1.24 -3.68
CA ALA A 59 11.39 0.36 -4.82
C ALA A 59 9.91 0.37 -5.23
N GLY A 60 8.99 0.27 -4.26
CA GLY A 60 7.55 0.33 -4.51
C GLY A 60 7.11 1.67 -5.11
N LYS A 61 7.64 2.79 -4.61
CA LYS A 61 7.39 4.13 -5.18
C LYS A 61 7.92 4.24 -6.61
N ALA A 62 9.11 3.71 -6.89
CA ALA A 62 9.67 3.69 -8.24
C ALA A 62 8.86 2.82 -9.22
N ALA A 63 8.45 1.62 -8.80
CA ALA A 63 7.61 0.73 -9.59
C ALA A 63 6.25 1.37 -9.91
N TYR A 64 5.63 2.03 -8.92
CA TYR A 64 4.37 2.74 -9.13
C TYR A 64 4.50 3.92 -10.08
N ARG A 65 5.59 4.71 -9.99
CA ARG A 65 5.87 5.79 -10.94
C ARG A 65 6.04 5.27 -12.37
N ARG A 66 6.82 4.19 -12.55
CA ARG A 66 6.97 3.53 -13.86
C ARG A 66 5.64 3.06 -14.42
N HIS A 67 4.77 2.48 -13.57
CA HIS A 67 3.44 2.05 -13.98
C HIS A 67 2.57 3.22 -14.41
N ARG A 68 2.59 4.34 -13.66
CA ARG A 68 1.88 5.58 -14.05
C ARG A 68 2.41 6.17 -15.34
N ASP A 69 3.71 6.19 -15.54
CA ASP A 69 4.32 6.70 -16.76
C ASP A 69 3.93 5.83 -17.96
N ALA A 70 3.95 4.50 -17.82
CA ALA A 70 3.47 3.59 -18.87
C ALA A 70 2.00 3.83 -19.24
N LEU A 71 1.13 4.01 -18.24
CA LEU A 71 -0.28 4.36 -18.47
C LEU A 71 -0.42 5.71 -19.17
N ARG A 72 0.39 6.71 -18.80
CA ARG A 72 0.39 8.04 -19.44
C ARG A 72 0.90 7.97 -20.87
N THR A 73 1.85 7.11 -21.18
CA THR A 73 2.34 6.87 -22.55
C THR A 73 1.31 6.15 -23.42
N MET A 74 0.41 5.34 -22.85
CA MET A 74 -0.65 4.66 -23.60
C MET A 74 -1.89 5.54 -23.84
N LEU A 75 -2.11 6.55 -23.00
CA LEU A 75 -3.24 7.49 -23.08
C LEU A 75 -2.87 8.83 -23.73
N GLY A 76 -1.61 9.01 -24.12
CA GLY A 76 -1.13 10.14 -24.93
C GLY A 76 -0.87 9.70 -26.36
#